data_AF-A0A2G2D5T5-F1
#
_entry.id   AF-A0A2G2D5T5-F1
#
_cell.length_a   1.000
_cell.length_b   1.000
_cell.length_c   1.000
_cell.angle_alpha   90.00
_cell.angle_beta   90.00
_cell.angle_gamma   90.00
#
_symmetry.space_group_name_H-M   'P 1'
#
loop_
_entity.id
_entity.type
_entity.pdbx_description
1 polymer ?
#
loop_
_entity_poly.entity_id
_entity_poly.type
_entity_poly.pdbx_seq_one_letter_code
_entity_poly.pdbx_strand_id
1 'polypeptide(L)' 'MVAGATAASVTNQDQQSQILIVTEGSDKIEMVVDAGATVSFCPAGCFVTMPSGDRETLGGTETITIINGAAVIK' A
#
# COMPACT_ATOMS: atom_id res chain seq x y z
N MET A 1 -8.83 25.23 2.70
CA MET A 1 -7.81 24.79 1.74
C MET A 1 -7.86 23.27 1.72
N VAL A 2 -8.04 22.66 0.55
CA VAL A 2 -8.02 21.20 0.40
C VAL A 2 -6.66 20.73 0.91
N ALA A 3 -6.64 20.10 2.09
CA ALA A 3 -5.46 19.41 2.56
C ALA A 3 -5.12 18.42 1.45
N GLY A 4 -4.00 18.62 0.77
CA GLY A 4 -3.47 17.65 -0.17
C GLY A 4 -3.30 16.38 0.61
N ALA A 5 -4.27 15.48 0.46
CA ALA A 5 -4.34 14.29 1.25
C ALA A 5 -3.13 13.47 0.84
N THR A 6 -2.12 13.49 1.70
CA THR A 6 -0.96 12.64 1.57
C THR A 6 -1.53 11.23 1.48
N ALA A 7 -1.33 10.59 0.33
CA ALA A 7 -1.72 9.21 0.11
C ALA A 7 -0.50 8.34 0.34
N ALA A 8 -0.71 7.24 1.06
CA ALA A 8 0.32 6.23 1.15
C ALA A 8 0.69 5.75 -0.25
N SER A 9 1.96 5.43 -0.47
CA SER A 9 2.44 4.94 -1.76
C SER A 9 3.08 3.59 -1.56
N VAL A 10 2.70 2.60 -2.36
CA VAL A 10 3.38 1.31 -2.44
C VAL A 10 4.20 1.26 -3.71
N THR A 11 5.45 0.84 -3.58
CA THR A 11 6.33 0.52 -4.70
C THR A 11 6.67 -0.95 -4.64
N ASN A 12 6.34 -1.69 -5.69
CA ASN A 12 6.75 -3.07 -5.81
C ASN A 12 8.15 -3.11 -6.44
N GLN A 13 9.18 -3.49 -5.67
CA GLN A 13 10.54 -3.73 -6.17
C GLN A 13 10.78 -5.22 -6.50
N ASP A 14 9.77 -6.08 -6.38
CA ASP A 14 9.85 -7.46 -6.81
C ASP A 14 9.76 -7.61 -8.33
N GLN A 15 10.24 -8.75 -8.81
CA GLN A 15 10.10 -9.16 -10.21
C GLN A 15 8.74 -9.83 -10.51
N GLN A 16 7.85 -9.87 -9.53
CA GLN A 16 6.53 -10.51 -9.62
C GLN A 16 5.45 -9.52 -9.20
N SER A 17 4.28 -9.60 -9.84
CA SER A 17 3.11 -8.82 -9.45
C SER A 17 2.64 -9.24 -8.05
N GLN A 18 2.43 -8.28 -7.17
CA GLN A 18 2.03 -8.50 -5.78
C GLN A 18 0.61 -7.99 -5.57
N ILE A 19 -0.15 -8.71 -4.73
CA ILE A 19 -1.54 -8.35 -4.42
C ILE A 19 -1.57 -7.77 -3.01
N LEU A 20 -2.12 -6.58 -2.87
CA LEU A 20 -2.30 -5.90 -1.60
C LEU A 20 -3.78 -5.72 -1.34
N ILE A 21 -4.21 -5.96 -0.10
CA ILE A 21 -5.60 -5.74 0.29
C ILE A 21 -5.65 -4.47 1.13
N VAL A 22 -6.16 -3.42 0.53
CA VAL A 22 -6.35 -2.12 1.16
C VAL A 22 -7.75 -2.08 1.75
N THR A 23 -7.85 -1.87 3.07
CA THR A 23 -9.12 -1.70 3.76
C THR A 23 -9.25 -0.26 4.22
N GLU A 24 -10.08 0.52 3.54
CA GLU A 24 -10.36 1.91 3.88
C GLU A 24 -11.76 1.99 4.50
N GLY A 25 -11.84 2.32 5.78
CA GLY A 25 -13.11 2.29 6.53
C GLY A 25 -13.74 0.90 6.57
N SER A 26 -14.80 0.70 5.78
CA SER A 26 -15.54 -0.58 5.67
C SER A 26 -15.31 -1.31 4.34
N ASP A 27 -14.63 -0.68 3.39
CA ASP A 27 -14.42 -1.21 2.05
C ASP A 27 -13.06 -1.87 1.94
N LYS A 28 -13.04 -3.08 1.37
CA LYS A 28 -11.81 -3.81 1.04
C LYS A 28 -11.59 -3.77 -0.45
N ILE A 29 -10.41 -3.33 -0.85
CA ILE A 29 -9.99 -3.14 -2.23
C ILE A 29 -8.74 -3.98 -2.42
N GLU A 30 -8.81 -4.93 -3.36
CA GLU A 30 -7.67 -5.71 -3.78
C GLU A 30 -6.94 -4.96 -4.89
N MET A 31 -5.69 -4.62 -4.64
CA MET A 31 -4.86 -3.85 -5.53
C MET A 31 -3.69 -4.69 -6.00
N VAL A 32 -3.63 -4.91 -7.31
CA VAL A 32 -2.50 -5.60 -7.93
C VAL A 32 -1.45 -4.56 -8.30
N VAL A 33 -0.26 -4.72 -7.76
CA VAL A 33 0.90 -3.88 -8.06
C VAL A 33 1.86 -4.70 -8.90
N ASP A 34 2.05 -4.30 -10.15
CA ASP A 34 2.95 -5.00 -11.06
C ASP A 34 4.42 -4.82 -10.67
N ALA A 35 5.32 -5.63 -11.23
CA ALA A 35 6.74 -5.60 -10.91
C ALA A 35 7.36 -4.23 -11.28
N GLY A 36 7.99 -3.55 -10.33
CA GLY A 36 8.54 -2.20 -10.53
C GLY A 36 7.50 -1.08 -10.55
N ALA A 37 6.21 -1.37 -10.32
CA ALA A 37 5.17 -0.37 -10.33
C ALA A 37 5.05 0.35 -8.97
N THR A 38 4.75 1.66 -9.04
CA THR A 38 4.40 2.48 -7.88
C THR A 38 2.95 2.90 -7.97
N VAL A 39 2.24 2.75 -6.86
CA VAL A 39 0.81 3.01 -6.78
C VAL A 39 0.50 3.75 -5.48
N SER A 40 -0.26 4.84 -5.57
CA SER A 40 -0.70 5.61 -4.40
C SER A 40 -2.14 5.27 -4.05
N PHE A 41 -2.39 5.08 -2.75
CA PHE A 41 -3.68 4.71 -2.20
C PHE A 41 -3.81 5.25 -0.77
N CYS A 42 -5.03 5.31 -0.22
CA CYS A 42 -5.29 5.79 1.14
C CYS A 42 -4.81 7.20 1.48
N PRO A 43 -5.50 8.23 0.95
CA PRO A 43 -5.29 9.63 1.31
C PRO A 43 -5.66 10.00 2.76
N ALA A 44 -6.51 9.20 3.43
CA ALA A 44 -7.04 9.51 4.77
C ALA A 44 -6.59 8.53 5.86
N GLY A 45 -5.62 7.66 5.55
CA GLY A 45 -5.17 6.57 6.41
C GLY A 45 -6.06 5.33 6.31
N CYS A 46 -5.45 4.15 6.30
CA CYS A 46 -6.15 2.89 6.12
C CYS A 46 -5.34 1.68 6.59
N PHE A 47 -5.97 0.50 6.52
CA PHE A 47 -5.31 -0.76 6.84
C PHE A 47 -4.87 -1.45 5.57
N VAL A 48 -3.59 -1.80 5.48
CA VAL A 48 -3.05 -2.57 4.37
C VAL A 48 -2.74 -3.96 4.85
N THR A 49 -3.23 -4.94 4.12
CA THR A 49 -2.81 -6.33 4.29
C THR A 49 -1.86 -6.65 3.16
N MET A 50 -0.62 -6.94 3.55
CA MET A 50 0.47 -7.32 2.67
C MET A 50 0.20 -8.71 2.07
N PRO A 51 0.78 -9.03 0.91
CA PRO A 51 0.67 -10.35 0.29
C PRO A 51 1.22 -11.47 1.20
N SER A 52 2.12 -11.15 2.12
CA SER A 52 2.64 -12.07 3.14
C SER A 52 1.60 -12.46 4.20
N GLY A 53 0.50 -11.71 4.31
CA GLY A 53 -0.52 -11.85 5.36
C GLY A 53 -0.35 -10.88 6.53
N ASP A 54 0.73 -10.09 6.55
CA ASP A 54 0.95 -9.06 7.56
C ASP A 54 -0.02 -7.89 7.36
N ARG A 55 -0.54 -7.33 8.47
CA ARG A 55 -1.52 -6.24 8.43
C ARG A 55 -0.97 -5.02 9.12
N GLU A 56 -0.73 -3.99 8.34
CA GLU A 56 -0.13 -2.74 8.79
C GLU A 56 -1.11 -1.59 8.65
N THR A 57 -1.00 -0.61 9.55
CA THR A 57 -1.81 0.61 9.53
C THR A 57 -1.00 1.75 8.96
N LEU A 58 -1.55 2.43 7.96
CA LEU A 58 -0.90 3.57 7.34
C LEU A 58 -1.67 4.85 7.68
N GLY A 59 -0.93 5.89 8.05
CA GLY A 59 -1.47 7.22 8.34
C GLY A 59 -1.73 8.08 7.10
N GLY A 60 -1.28 7.64 5.92
CA GLY A 60 -1.41 8.35 4.65
C GLY A 60 -0.13 9.07 4.20
N THR A 61 0.91 9.16 5.03
CA THR A 61 2.18 9.78 4.63
C THR A 61 3.27 8.77 4.30
N GLU A 62 3.06 7.51 4.66
CA GLU A 62 4.07 6.47 4.57
C GLU A 62 4.29 5.96 3.14
N THR A 63 5.54 5.56 2.88
CA THR A 63 5.92 4.89 1.64
C THR A 63 6.25 3.43 1.93
N ILE A 64 5.57 2.52 1.25
CA ILE A 64 5.73 1.08 1.38
C ILE A 64 6.55 0.61 0.20
N THR A 65 7.49 -0.28 0.45
CA THR A 65 8.32 -0.89 -0.58
C THR A 65 8.23 -2.39 -0.43
N ILE A 66 7.76 -3.10 -1.46
CA ILE A 66 7.73 -4.56 -1.45
C ILE A 66 9.05 -5.07 -2.01
N ILE A 67 9.75 -5.88 -1.22
CA ILE A 67 11.04 -6.47 -1.57
C ILE A 67 11.02 -7.94 -1.13
N ASN A 68 11.17 -8.86 -2.09
CA ASN A 68 11.05 -10.32 -1.88
C ASN A 68 9.74 -10.73 -1.20
N GLY A 69 8.62 -10.05 -1.51
CA GLY A 69 7.32 -10.31 -0.89
C GLY A 69 7.18 -9.79 0.55
N ALA A 70 8.21 -9.14 1.10
CA ALA A 70 8.13 -8.42 2.37
C ALA A 70 7.88 -6.94 2.09
N ALA A 71 6.89 -6.34 2.73
CA ALA A 71 6.61 -4.93 2.59
C ALA A 71 7.26 -4.12 3.72
N VAL A 72 8.12 -3.18 3.31
CA VAL A 72 8.93 -2.32 4.18
C VAL A 72 8.31 -0.94 4.19
N ILE A 73 7.88 -0.47 5.35
CA ILE A 73 7.27 0.84 5.53
C ILE A 73 8.34 1.85 5.93
N LYS A 74 8.29 3.05 5.35
CA LYS A 74 9.28 4.12 5.56
C LYS A 74 8.61 5.47 5.75
#